data_AF-A0A6J5JXW4-F1
#
_entry.id   AF-A0A6J5JXW4-F1
#
_cell.length_a   1.000
_cell.length_b   1.000
_cell.length_c   1.000
_cell.angle_alpha   90.00
_cell.angle_beta   90.00
_cell.angle_gamma   90.00
#
_symmetry.space_group_name_H-M   'P 1'
#
loop_
_entity.id
_entity.type
_entity.pdbx_description
1 polymer ?
#
loop_
_entity_poly.entity_id
_entity_poly.type
_entity_poly.pdbx_seq_one_letter_code
_entity_poly.pdbx_strand_id
1 'polypeptide(L)'
;MKDSNRICANCVTDPYLRIEIGRSETINEQCDYCEEIGPTYSMVDLAARCDEVIDRFYTLTSDDWAVVHFDRAPRGEQLLTILSQWLNPEDETSTYDLDAVLRDGWGNSDSSKYDDDPWFIREDASAGEFGAAWHRMERSLREEARLVNPAVVETLARVFGGIHDDRTEDGRGAILEVGPDRNIHTLFRARVFETEQAMERALEHPERELGPPAPVFVTAGRMNAKGVSVFYGARDERTALREVRPPVGSKVVTAAFRIIRPLRLLDLSALRATRVDPSRSEKSSRVVYAGRSA
;
A
#
# COMPACT_ATOMS: atom_id res chain seq x y z
N MET A 1 34.93 -18.51 8.22
CA MET A 1 34.76 -19.95 7.85
C MET A 1 33.36 -20.24 7.33
N LYS A 2 32.35 -19.42 7.67
CA LYS A 2 30.99 -19.51 7.11
C LYS A 2 30.90 -18.94 5.69
N ASP A 3 31.73 -17.95 5.37
CA ASP A 3 31.77 -17.24 4.08
C ASP A 3 32.10 -18.17 2.90
N SER A 4 32.83 -19.26 3.17
CA SER A 4 33.17 -20.29 2.17
C SER A 4 32.07 -21.31 1.94
N ASN A 5 31.03 -21.36 2.79
CA ASN A 5 29.95 -22.33 2.65
C ASN A 5 29.16 -22.06 1.36
N ARG A 6 28.62 -23.13 0.79
CA ARG A 6 27.92 -23.15 -0.48
C ARG A 6 26.52 -23.71 -0.33
N ILE A 7 25.58 -23.08 -1.01
CA ILE A 7 24.15 -23.43 -0.95
C ILE A 7 23.58 -23.69 -2.34
N CYS A 8 22.79 -24.75 -2.47
CA CYS A 8 22.13 -25.10 -3.72
C CYS A 8 20.68 -24.58 -3.76
N ALA A 9 20.07 -24.64 -4.94
CA ALA A 9 18.68 -24.21 -5.14
C ALA A 9 17.66 -25.01 -4.32
N ASN A 10 17.96 -26.24 -3.87
CA ASN A 10 17.02 -27.01 -3.04
C ASN A 10 16.92 -26.48 -1.60
N CYS A 11 17.98 -25.86 -1.10
CA CYS A 11 18.01 -25.24 0.24
C CYS A 11 17.44 -23.82 0.26
N VAL A 12 16.84 -23.36 -0.84
CA VAL A 12 16.28 -22.02 -0.99
C VAL A 12 14.81 -22.11 -1.36
N THR A 13 13.97 -21.35 -0.66
CA THR A 13 12.52 -21.30 -0.87
C THR A 13 12.15 -20.24 -1.91
N ASP A 14 12.88 -19.12 -1.96
CA ASP A 14 12.61 -18.04 -2.91
C ASP A 14 12.79 -18.48 -4.38
N PRO A 15 11.76 -18.37 -5.23
CA PRO A 15 11.83 -18.83 -6.62
C PRO A 15 12.88 -18.13 -7.48
N TYR A 16 13.16 -16.85 -7.22
CA TYR A 16 14.12 -16.08 -8.01
C TYR A 16 15.54 -16.53 -7.69
N LEU A 17 15.88 -16.63 -6.40
CA LEU A 17 17.18 -17.15 -5.95
C LEU A 17 17.41 -18.59 -6.44
N ARG A 18 16.37 -19.44 -6.45
CA ARG A 18 16.47 -20.80 -7.03
C ARG A 18 16.86 -20.78 -8.52
N ILE A 19 16.25 -19.89 -9.31
CA ILE A 19 16.57 -19.74 -10.73
C ILE A 19 17.98 -19.18 -10.91
N GLU A 20 18.38 -18.22 -10.08
CA GLU A 20 19.72 -17.61 -10.13
C GLU A 20 20.81 -18.64 -9.82
N ILE A 21 20.66 -19.40 -8.73
CA ILE A 21 21.59 -20.47 -8.35
C ILE A 21 21.65 -21.54 -9.44
N GLY A 22 20.51 -21.91 -10.04
CA GLY A 22 20.48 -22.87 -11.16
C GLY A 22 21.19 -22.40 -12.44
N ARG A 23 21.50 -21.10 -12.54
CA ARG A 23 22.29 -20.49 -13.64
C ARG A 23 23.74 -20.21 -13.26
N SER A 24 24.14 -20.55 -12.04
CA SER A 24 25.52 -20.45 -11.58
C SER A 24 26.47 -21.20 -12.53
N GLU A 25 27.68 -20.66 -12.73
CA GLU A 25 28.73 -21.34 -13.50
C GLU A 25 29.28 -22.57 -12.77
N THR A 26 29.05 -22.66 -11.46
CA THR A 26 29.35 -23.87 -10.70
C THR A 26 28.35 -24.96 -11.06
N ILE A 27 28.85 -26.14 -11.42
CA ILE A 27 28.00 -27.27 -11.85
C ILE A 27 28.30 -28.57 -11.11
N ASN A 28 29.39 -28.64 -10.36
CA ASN A 28 29.88 -29.83 -9.66
C ASN A 28 30.38 -29.52 -8.24
N GLU A 29 29.79 -28.54 -7.58
CA GLU A 29 30.14 -28.18 -6.20
C GLU A 29 29.13 -28.83 -5.24
N GLN A 30 29.61 -29.24 -4.06
CA GLN A 30 28.76 -29.82 -3.02
C GLN A 30 28.07 -28.71 -2.21
N CYS A 31 26.78 -28.88 -1.92
CA CYS A 31 26.05 -28.03 -0.99
C CYS A 31 26.41 -28.40 0.45
N ASP A 32 26.80 -27.43 1.27
CA ASP A 32 27.18 -27.67 2.67
C ASP A 32 25.99 -27.96 3.60
N TYR A 33 24.75 -27.81 3.09
CA TYR A 33 23.52 -27.93 3.88
C TYR A 33 22.71 -29.18 3.58
N CYS A 34 22.67 -29.63 2.33
CA CYS A 34 21.95 -30.85 1.92
C CYS A 34 22.83 -31.91 1.27
N GLU A 35 24.14 -31.67 1.16
CA GLU A 35 25.15 -32.57 0.59
C GLU A 35 24.97 -32.93 -0.91
N GLU A 36 23.95 -32.39 -1.57
CA GLU A 36 23.74 -32.57 -3.00
C GLU A 36 24.82 -31.86 -3.83
N ILE A 37 25.19 -32.48 -4.96
CA ILE A 37 26.18 -31.95 -5.90
C ILE A 37 25.46 -31.28 -7.07
N GLY A 38 25.83 -30.04 -7.37
CA GLY A 38 25.27 -29.31 -8.51
C GLY A 38 25.61 -27.83 -8.50
N PRO A 39 24.75 -27.00 -9.12
CA PRO A 39 24.89 -25.55 -9.07
C PRO A 39 24.65 -25.00 -7.68
N THR A 40 25.60 -24.19 -7.22
CA THR A 40 25.59 -23.59 -5.89
C THR A 40 26.04 -22.13 -5.94
N TYR A 41 25.68 -21.37 -4.91
CA TYR A 41 26.24 -20.04 -4.63
C TYR A 41 27.15 -20.12 -3.41
N SER A 42 28.18 -19.28 -3.36
CA SER A 42 28.87 -19.02 -2.10
C SER A 42 27.96 -18.22 -1.16
N MET A 43 28.17 -18.33 0.15
CA MET A 43 27.37 -17.60 1.11
C MET A 43 27.58 -16.08 1.02
N VAL A 44 28.76 -15.65 0.57
CA VAL A 44 29.05 -14.24 0.25
C VAL A 44 28.21 -13.75 -0.93
N ASP A 45 28.14 -14.52 -2.02
CA ASP A 45 27.34 -14.14 -3.20
C ASP A 45 25.85 -14.09 -2.86
N LEU A 46 25.36 -15.05 -2.08
CA LEU A 46 23.99 -15.06 -1.60
C LEU A 46 23.71 -13.86 -0.68
N ALA A 47 24.60 -13.57 0.27
CA ALA A 47 24.48 -12.42 1.16
C ALA A 47 24.43 -11.11 0.38
N ALA A 48 25.26 -10.92 -0.64
CA ALA A 48 25.22 -9.74 -1.48
C ALA A 48 23.86 -9.57 -2.19
N ARG A 49 23.26 -10.65 -2.69
CA ARG A 49 21.91 -10.61 -3.29
C ARG A 49 20.82 -10.30 -2.27
N CYS A 50 20.90 -10.91 -1.10
CA CYS A 50 19.96 -10.65 -0.01
C CYS A 50 20.07 -9.20 0.48
N ASP A 51 21.28 -8.65 0.62
CA ASP A 51 21.49 -7.25 1.01
C ASP A 51 20.86 -6.27 0.00
N GLU A 52 21.04 -6.51 -1.31
CA GLU A 52 20.37 -5.71 -2.36
C GLU A 52 18.83 -5.73 -2.22
N VAL A 53 18.25 -6.87 -1.84
CA VAL A 53 16.81 -7.01 -1.62
C VAL A 53 16.37 -6.28 -0.35
N ILE A 54 17.12 -6.41 0.74
CA ILE A 54 16.86 -5.71 2.00
C ILE A 54 16.90 -4.20 1.76
N ASP A 55 17.98 -3.68 1.17
CA ASP A 55 18.14 -2.25 0.91
C ASP A 55 17.04 -1.66 0.02
N ARG A 56 16.53 -2.46 -0.92
CA ARG A 56 15.56 -1.98 -1.91
C ARG A 56 14.11 -2.07 -1.45
N PHE A 57 13.77 -3.08 -0.66
CA PHE A 57 12.38 -3.42 -0.36
C PHE A 57 12.05 -3.46 1.12
N TYR A 58 13.01 -3.17 2.00
CA TYR A 58 12.81 -3.19 3.43
C TYR A 58 13.29 -1.89 4.05
N THR A 59 12.52 -1.39 5.02
CA THR A 59 12.88 -0.21 5.81
C THR A 59 13.05 -0.58 7.25
N LEU A 60 14.18 -0.16 7.83
CA LEU A 60 14.51 -0.36 9.22
C LEU A 60 13.54 0.43 10.11
N THR A 61 13.00 -0.23 11.14
CA THR A 61 12.08 0.39 12.10
C THR A 61 12.57 0.31 13.53
N SER A 62 13.63 -0.46 13.82
CA SER A 62 14.22 -0.52 15.16
C SER A 62 14.90 0.79 15.56
N ASP A 63 15.38 1.58 14.59
CA ASP A 63 15.92 2.93 14.80
C ASP A 63 14.85 4.04 14.83
N ASP A 64 13.56 3.71 14.74
CA ASP A 64 12.49 4.72 14.83
C ASP A 64 12.62 5.48 16.17
N TRP A 65 12.49 6.80 16.13
CA TRP A 65 12.60 7.64 17.34
C TRP A 65 11.66 7.18 18.47
N ALA A 66 10.46 6.71 18.12
CA ALA A 66 9.50 6.16 19.07
C ALA A 66 9.98 4.86 19.73
N VAL A 67 10.73 4.03 19.01
CA VAL A 67 11.32 2.79 19.53
C VAL A 67 12.48 3.14 20.45
N VAL A 68 13.45 3.91 19.95
CA VAL A 68 14.68 4.26 20.68
C VAL A 68 14.43 5.08 21.94
N HIS A 69 13.49 6.04 21.91
CA HIS A 69 13.30 6.99 23.02
C HIS A 69 12.10 6.67 23.92
N PHE A 70 11.15 5.85 23.47
CA PHE A 70 9.93 5.54 24.24
C PHE A 70 9.71 4.04 24.45
N ASP A 71 10.72 3.21 24.14
CA ASP A 71 10.72 1.77 24.35
C ASP A 71 9.47 1.11 23.72
N ARG A 72 9.05 1.64 22.57
CA ARG A 72 7.94 1.09 21.77
C ARG A 72 8.45 -0.13 21.02
N ALA A 73 7.60 -1.14 20.87
CA ALA A 73 7.93 -2.27 20.02
C ALA A 73 8.12 -1.81 18.56
N PRO A 74 9.21 -2.21 17.89
CA PRO A 74 9.41 -1.97 16.46
C PRO A 74 8.34 -2.67 15.62
N ARG A 75 8.16 -2.20 14.38
CA ARG A 75 7.11 -2.69 13.47
C ARG A 75 7.70 -3.63 12.42
N GLY A 76 6.92 -4.62 12.01
CA GLY A 76 7.35 -5.56 10.98
C GLY A 76 7.97 -6.82 11.57
N GLU A 77 9.06 -7.30 10.97
CA GLU A 77 9.66 -8.61 11.26
C GLU A 77 11.17 -8.47 11.49
N GLN A 78 11.71 -9.34 12.35
CA GLN A 78 13.16 -9.45 12.56
C GLN A 78 13.85 -10.02 11.32
N LEU A 79 15.11 -9.64 11.12
CA LEU A 79 15.95 -10.15 10.04
C LEU A 79 15.94 -11.68 9.91
N LEU A 80 16.15 -12.42 11.01
CA LEU A 80 16.14 -13.89 11.00
C LEU A 80 14.80 -14.47 10.50
N THR A 81 13.68 -13.80 10.82
CA THR A 81 12.36 -14.21 10.34
C THR A 81 12.24 -13.98 8.83
N ILE A 82 12.79 -12.88 8.31
CA ILE A 82 12.81 -12.58 6.87
C ILE A 82 13.69 -13.59 6.13
N LEU A 83 14.90 -13.86 6.63
CA LEU A 83 15.85 -14.78 6.00
C LEU A 83 15.32 -16.22 5.96
N SER A 84 14.67 -16.68 7.03
CA SER A 84 14.07 -18.02 7.08
C SER A 84 12.93 -18.22 6.08
N GLN A 85 12.27 -17.14 5.62
CA GLN A 85 11.29 -17.20 4.53
C GLN A 85 11.94 -17.38 3.16
N TRP A 86 13.18 -16.93 2.98
CA TRP A 86 13.91 -17.04 1.73
C TRP A 86 14.64 -18.38 1.60
N LEU A 87 15.09 -18.92 2.73
CA LEU A 87 15.78 -20.20 2.81
C LEU A 87 14.85 -21.35 3.19
N ASN A 88 15.37 -22.57 3.14
CA ASN A 88 14.59 -23.76 3.48
C ASN A 88 14.33 -23.81 5.01
N PRO A 89 13.07 -23.82 5.48
CA PRO A 89 12.75 -23.86 6.90
C PRO A 89 13.15 -25.18 7.59
N GLU A 90 13.44 -26.25 6.84
CA GLU A 90 13.89 -27.52 7.43
C GLU A 90 15.34 -27.46 7.96
N ASP A 91 16.14 -26.49 7.51
CA ASP A 91 17.51 -26.28 7.97
C ASP A 91 17.77 -24.82 8.37
N GLU A 92 17.65 -24.56 9.67
CA GLU A 92 17.94 -23.25 10.25
C GLU A 92 19.43 -22.87 10.17
N THR A 93 20.34 -23.84 9.99
CA THR A 93 21.80 -23.58 9.94
C THR A 93 22.15 -22.62 8.81
N SER A 94 21.56 -22.84 7.64
CA SER A 94 21.72 -21.95 6.47
C SER A 94 21.27 -20.51 6.75
N THR A 95 20.22 -20.35 7.57
CA THR A 95 19.69 -19.03 7.95
C THR A 95 20.64 -18.32 8.91
N TYR A 96 21.15 -19.01 9.93
CA TYR A 96 22.13 -18.41 10.86
C TYR A 96 23.47 -18.12 10.21
N ASP A 97 23.88 -18.91 9.20
CA ASP A 97 25.09 -18.62 8.44
C ASP A 97 24.91 -17.40 7.54
N LEU A 98 23.77 -17.27 6.85
CA LEU A 98 23.46 -16.10 6.04
C LEU A 98 23.38 -14.82 6.90
N ASP A 99 22.70 -14.88 8.05
CA ASP A 99 22.62 -13.77 9.02
C ASP A 99 24.02 -13.32 9.47
N ALA A 100 24.89 -14.26 9.81
CA ALA A 100 26.26 -13.96 10.22
C ALA A 100 27.08 -13.29 9.10
N VAL A 101 26.98 -13.78 7.86
CA VAL A 101 27.71 -13.22 6.71
C VAL A 101 27.18 -11.81 6.35
N LEU A 102 25.87 -11.60 6.40
CA LEU A 102 25.28 -10.27 6.20
C LEU A 102 25.77 -9.27 7.25
N ARG A 103 25.75 -9.66 8.53
CA ARG A 103 26.18 -8.81 9.64
C ARG A 103 27.67 -8.47 9.58
N ASP A 104 28.52 -9.43 9.19
CA ASP A 104 29.93 -9.17 8.96
C ASP A 104 30.14 -8.15 7.82
N GLY A 105 29.38 -8.31 6.72
CA GLY A 105 29.39 -7.37 5.59
C GLY A 105 28.85 -5.98 5.92
N TRP A 106 28.02 -5.85 6.95
CA TRP A 106 27.48 -4.58 7.44
C TRP A 106 28.39 -3.86 8.43
N GLY A 107 29.37 -4.55 9.01
CA GLY A 107 30.33 -3.97 9.94
C GLY A 107 31.42 -3.17 9.22
N ASN A 108 31.48 -1.86 9.46
CA ASN A 108 32.63 -1.02 9.11
C ASN A 108 33.40 -0.60 10.37
N SER A 109 34.61 -0.05 10.20
CA SER A 109 35.55 0.24 11.30
C SER A 109 35.03 1.14 12.42
N ASP A 110 33.99 1.94 12.17
CA ASP A 110 33.44 2.91 13.13
C ASP A 110 31.93 2.76 13.40
N SER A 111 31.21 1.89 12.67
CA SER A 111 29.76 1.66 12.87
C SER A 111 29.25 0.48 12.04
N SER A 112 28.28 -0.27 12.56
CA SER A 112 27.46 -1.22 11.78
C SER A 112 26.37 -0.49 11.00
N LYS A 113 25.97 -1.03 9.84
CA LYS A 113 24.81 -0.56 9.04
C LYS A 113 23.51 -0.58 9.84
N TYR A 114 23.35 -1.57 10.73
CA TYR A 114 22.17 -1.80 11.55
C TYR A 114 22.54 -2.18 13.00
N ASP A 115 21.56 -2.14 13.90
CA ASP A 115 21.70 -2.61 15.28
C ASP A 115 21.85 -4.16 15.38
N ASP A 116 21.99 -4.66 16.61
CA ASP A 116 22.19 -6.08 16.88
C ASP A 116 20.95 -6.94 16.55
N ASP A 117 19.74 -6.38 16.55
CA ASP A 117 18.50 -7.11 16.26
C ASP A 117 17.56 -6.26 15.39
N PRO A 118 17.86 -6.13 14.09
CA PRO A 118 17.17 -5.17 13.25
C PRO A 118 15.79 -5.67 12.84
N TRP A 119 14.82 -4.76 12.94
CA TRP A 119 13.43 -4.99 12.54
C TRP A 119 13.10 -4.22 11.28
N PHE A 120 12.49 -4.90 10.31
CA PHE A 120 12.15 -4.32 9.03
C PHE A 120 10.67 -4.43 8.72
N ILE A 121 10.16 -3.41 8.03
CA ILE A 121 8.89 -3.50 7.31
C ILE A 121 9.17 -3.62 5.82
N ARG A 122 8.46 -4.53 5.14
CA ARG A 122 8.54 -4.66 3.69
C ARG A 122 7.78 -3.50 3.05
N GLU A 123 8.46 -2.74 2.20
CA GLU A 123 7.87 -1.74 1.35
C GLU A 123 7.52 -2.35 -0.02
N ASP A 124 6.34 -2.04 -0.54
CA ASP A 124 6.01 -2.37 -1.92
C ASP A 124 7.00 -1.66 -2.86
N ALA A 125 7.51 -2.33 -3.90
CA ALA A 125 8.50 -1.81 -4.85
C ALA A 125 8.18 -0.41 -5.44
N SER A 126 6.92 0.01 -5.40
CA SER A 126 6.45 1.35 -5.76
C SER A 126 6.86 2.44 -4.77
N ALA A 127 7.37 2.12 -3.58
CA ALA A 127 7.59 3.04 -2.47
C ALA A 127 8.89 3.86 -2.58
N GLY A 128 9.93 3.40 -3.28
CA GLY A 128 11.22 4.10 -3.31
C GLY A 128 11.16 5.51 -3.93
N GLU A 129 10.85 5.63 -5.23
CA GLU A 129 10.81 6.93 -5.91
C GLU A 129 9.49 7.70 -5.70
N PHE A 130 8.39 6.99 -5.49
CA PHE A 130 7.10 7.62 -5.21
C PHE A 130 6.98 8.00 -3.74
N GLY A 131 7.54 7.24 -2.80
CA GLY A 131 7.44 7.49 -1.36
C GLY A 131 8.07 8.81 -0.95
N ALA A 132 9.24 9.16 -1.48
CA ALA A 132 9.84 10.47 -1.22
C ALA A 132 8.96 11.63 -1.72
N ALA A 133 8.37 11.50 -2.92
CA ALA A 133 7.43 12.49 -3.46
C ALA A 133 6.13 12.53 -2.65
N TRP A 134 5.62 11.38 -2.22
CA TRP A 134 4.44 11.21 -1.40
C TRP A 134 4.62 11.83 -0.01
N HIS A 135 5.73 11.57 0.67
CA HIS A 135 6.04 12.17 1.96
C HIS A 135 6.22 13.69 1.86
N ARG A 136 6.83 14.20 0.79
CA ARG A 136 6.90 15.64 0.52
C ARG A 136 5.50 16.23 0.33
N MET A 137 4.64 15.56 -0.42
CA MET A 137 3.24 15.94 -0.61
C MET A 137 2.48 15.96 0.72
N GLU A 138 2.57 14.90 1.52
CA GLU A 138 1.91 14.80 2.84
C GLU A 138 2.37 15.91 3.79
N ARG A 139 3.68 16.18 3.85
CA ARG A 139 4.25 17.25 4.67
C ARG A 139 3.73 18.61 4.22
N SER A 140 3.76 18.89 2.92
CA SER A 140 3.29 20.16 2.36
C SER A 140 1.77 20.36 2.56
N LEU A 141 0.94 19.30 2.51
CA LEU A 141 -0.48 19.37 2.88
C LEU A 141 -0.74 19.67 4.38
N ARG A 142 0.21 19.33 5.26
CA ARG A 142 0.14 19.60 6.70
C ARG A 142 0.67 20.99 7.06
N GLU A 143 1.78 21.40 6.45
CA GLU A 143 2.58 22.55 6.90
C GLU A 143 2.42 23.80 6.04
N GLU A 144 1.96 23.66 4.78
CA GLU A 144 1.91 24.76 3.81
C GLU A 144 0.46 25.04 3.34
N ALA A 145 0.24 25.17 2.03
CA ALA A 145 -1.06 25.47 1.44
C ALA A 145 -1.77 24.20 0.94
N ARG A 146 -3.05 24.02 1.31
CA ARG A 146 -3.86 22.87 0.88
C ARG A 146 -4.57 23.06 -0.47
N LEU A 147 -4.90 24.29 -0.82
CA LEU A 147 -5.78 24.60 -1.97
C LEU A 147 -5.00 24.83 -3.26
N VAL A 148 -3.77 25.33 -3.18
CA VAL A 148 -2.88 25.54 -4.33
C VAL A 148 -1.50 25.08 -3.93
N ASN A 149 -1.15 23.88 -4.36
CA ASN A 149 0.08 23.21 -3.94
C ASN A 149 0.71 22.51 -5.15
N PRO A 150 1.73 23.11 -5.78
CA PRO A 150 2.37 22.54 -6.96
C PRO A 150 2.92 21.13 -6.73
N ALA A 151 3.49 20.85 -5.55
CA ALA A 151 4.02 19.54 -5.21
C ALA A 151 2.92 18.46 -5.12
N VAL A 152 1.73 18.83 -4.62
CA VAL A 152 0.55 17.96 -4.63
C VAL A 152 0.07 17.72 -6.05
N VAL A 153 -0.03 18.77 -6.88
CA VAL A 153 -0.49 18.64 -8.26
C VAL A 153 0.44 17.75 -9.08
N GLU A 154 1.76 17.94 -8.96
CA GLU A 154 2.76 17.14 -9.66
C GLU A 154 2.71 15.67 -9.23
N THR A 155 2.65 15.41 -7.92
CA THR A 155 2.57 14.04 -7.38
C THR A 155 1.28 13.36 -7.80
N LEU A 156 0.13 14.05 -7.70
CA LEU A 156 -1.16 13.51 -8.14
C LEU A 156 -1.21 13.33 -9.66
N ALA A 157 -0.53 14.16 -10.46
CA ALA A 157 -0.44 13.98 -11.91
C ALA A 157 0.36 12.73 -12.30
N ARG A 158 1.38 12.33 -11.51
CA ARG A 158 2.08 11.06 -11.71
C ARG A 158 1.16 9.85 -11.50
N VAL A 159 0.19 9.95 -10.58
CA VAL A 159 -0.77 8.87 -10.28
C VAL A 159 -1.97 8.89 -11.23
N PHE A 160 -2.55 10.07 -11.46
CA PHE A 160 -3.85 10.24 -12.10
C PHE A 160 -3.77 10.84 -13.51
N GLY A 161 -2.60 11.27 -13.98
CA GLY A 161 -2.46 11.97 -15.27
C GLY A 161 -2.93 11.14 -16.47
N GLY A 162 -2.83 9.82 -16.38
CA GLY A 162 -3.27 8.88 -17.40
C GLY A 162 -4.70 8.34 -17.23
N ILE A 163 -5.42 8.74 -16.18
CA ILE A 163 -6.64 8.03 -15.75
C ILE A 163 -7.80 8.06 -16.76
N HIS A 164 -7.78 9.02 -17.67
CA HIS A 164 -8.74 9.11 -18.77
C HIS A 164 -8.57 7.98 -19.79
N ASP A 165 -7.37 7.43 -19.91
CA ASP A 165 -7.02 6.36 -20.84
C ASP A 165 -7.03 4.98 -20.18
N ASP A 166 -6.99 4.93 -18.85
CA ASP A 166 -6.92 3.66 -18.12
C ASP A 166 -8.19 2.83 -18.34
N ARG A 167 -7.99 1.57 -18.73
CA ARG A 167 -9.06 0.60 -18.96
C ARG A 167 -8.77 -0.68 -18.17
N THR A 168 -9.82 -1.27 -17.61
CA THR A 168 -9.77 -2.63 -17.05
C THR A 168 -9.63 -3.66 -18.18
N GLU A 169 -9.35 -4.92 -17.85
CA GLU A 169 -9.23 -5.99 -18.85
C GLU A 169 -10.51 -6.18 -19.70
N ASP A 170 -11.67 -5.91 -19.12
CA ASP A 170 -12.98 -5.91 -19.78
C ASP A 170 -13.32 -4.57 -20.47
N GLY A 171 -12.35 -3.65 -20.58
CA GLY A 171 -12.48 -2.40 -21.33
C GLY A 171 -13.23 -1.27 -20.63
N ARG A 172 -13.58 -1.41 -19.34
CA ARG A 172 -14.24 -0.34 -18.58
C ARG A 172 -13.22 0.74 -18.16
N GLY A 173 -13.59 2.00 -18.33
CA GLY A 173 -12.79 3.14 -17.88
C GLY A 173 -12.90 3.40 -16.38
N ALA A 174 -11.87 4.02 -15.80
CA ALA A 174 -11.88 4.47 -14.40
C ALA A 174 -12.78 5.70 -14.16
N ILE A 175 -13.17 6.42 -15.22
CA ILE A 175 -14.08 7.57 -15.13
C ILE A 175 -15.48 7.15 -15.56
N LEU A 176 -16.43 7.30 -14.64
CA LEU A 176 -17.85 7.06 -14.86
C LEU A 176 -18.59 8.38 -15.10
N GLU A 177 -19.36 8.46 -16.18
CA GLU A 177 -20.27 9.58 -16.42
C GLU A 177 -21.66 9.31 -15.86
N VAL A 178 -22.15 10.24 -15.05
CA VAL A 178 -23.49 10.18 -14.43
C VAL A 178 -24.25 11.47 -14.73
N GLY A 179 -25.58 11.45 -14.73
CA GLY A 179 -26.36 12.60 -15.16
C GLY A 179 -27.83 12.28 -15.45
N PRO A 180 -28.64 13.29 -15.80
CA PRO A 180 -30.07 13.15 -16.06
C PRO A 180 -30.41 12.02 -17.05
N ASP A 181 -29.60 11.88 -18.11
CA ASP A 181 -29.83 10.94 -19.21
C ASP A 181 -28.86 9.74 -19.18
N ARG A 182 -28.39 9.35 -17.98
CA ARG A 182 -27.45 8.25 -17.76
C ARG A 182 -28.04 7.20 -16.82
N ASN A 183 -27.42 6.01 -16.81
CA ASN A 183 -27.82 4.89 -15.94
C ASN A 183 -27.85 5.26 -14.44
N ILE A 184 -26.98 6.18 -14.04
CA ILE A 184 -27.00 6.77 -12.70
C ILE A 184 -27.42 8.23 -12.86
N HIS A 185 -28.68 8.49 -12.56
CA HIS A 185 -29.31 9.82 -12.62
C HIS A 185 -29.76 10.33 -11.24
N THR A 186 -29.76 9.45 -10.23
CA THR A 186 -30.20 9.74 -8.86
C THR A 186 -29.20 9.15 -7.87
N LEU A 187 -28.89 9.91 -6.82
CA LEU A 187 -28.11 9.46 -5.67
C LEU A 187 -28.95 9.54 -4.41
N PHE A 188 -28.66 8.69 -3.43
CA PHE A 188 -29.38 8.62 -2.17
C PHE A 188 -28.48 9.04 -1.02
N ARG A 189 -29.03 9.78 -0.07
CA ARG A 189 -28.33 10.13 1.18
C ARG A 189 -29.22 9.81 2.36
N ALA A 190 -28.64 9.19 3.37
CA ALA A 190 -29.31 8.94 4.65
C ALA A 190 -28.77 9.90 5.71
N ARG A 191 -29.62 10.28 6.67
CA ARG A 191 -29.24 10.98 7.91
C ARG A 191 -29.96 10.37 9.10
N VAL A 192 -29.23 10.24 10.20
CA VAL A 192 -29.73 9.72 11.48
C VAL A 192 -30.25 10.88 12.31
N PHE A 193 -31.39 10.69 12.96
CA PHE A 193 -32.04 11.63 13.86
C PHE A 193 -32.30 10.94 15.20
N GLU A 194 -31.90 11.62 16.28
CA GLU A 194 -32.04 11.13 17.65
C GLU A 194 -33.45 11.36 18.22
N THR A 195 -34.18 12.35 17.69
CA THR A 195 -35.52 12.71 18.16
C THR A 195 -36.51 12.79 17.00
N GLU A 196 -37.77 12.46 17.29
CA GLU A 196 -38.87 12.52 16.33
C GLU A 196 -39.09 13.95 15.81
N GLN A 197 -39.03 14.95 16.69
CA GLN A 197 -39.13 16.36 16.31
C GLN A 197 -38.04 16.81 15.33
N ALA A 198 -36.80 16.31 15.47
CA ALA A 198 -35.73 16.64 14.53
C ALA A 198 -35.95 15.97 13.17
N MET A 199 -36.49 14.74 13.17
CA MET A 199 -36.89 14.04 11.95
C MET A 199 -38.03 14.78 11.23
N GLU A 200 -39.08 15.19 11.96
CA GLU A 200 -40.22 15.94 11.40
C GLU A 200 -39.76 17.25 10.75
N ARG A 201 -38.91 18.04 11.42
CA ARG A 201 -38.31 19.24 10.82
C ARG A 201 -37.52 18.95 9.55
N ALA A 202 -36.81 17.82 9.50
CA ALA A 202 -36.07 17.43 8.30
C ALA A 202 -36.98 17.00 7.14
N LEU A 203 -38.17 16.49 7.43
CA LEU A 203 -39.19 16.18 6.43
C LEU A 203 -39.92 17.45 5.94
N GLU A 204 -40.09 18.46 6.81
CA GLU A 204 -40.64 19.77 6.45
C GLU A 204 -39.66 20.62 5.62
N HIS A 205 -38.35 20.55 5.94
CA HIS A 205 -37.29 21.33 5.30
C HIS A 205 -36.11 20.47 4.80
N PRO A 206 -36.35 19.54 3.86
CA PRO A 206 -35.34 18.59 3.38
C PRO A 206 -34.14 19.26 2.70
N GLU A 207 -34.35 20.41 2.03
CA GLU A 207 -33.30 21.18 1.38
C GLU A 207 -32.26 21.73 2.35
N ARG A 208 -32.66 22.02 3.59
CA ARG A 208 -31.78 22.54 4.64
C ARG A 208 -31.17 21.41 5.45
N GLU A 209 -31.97 20.42 5.82
CA GLU A 209 -31.59 19.39 6.78
C GLU A 209 -30.95 18.15 6.15
N LEU A 210 -31.26 17.83 4.89
CA LEU A 210 -30.71 16.67 4.18
C LEU A 210 -29.62 17.06 3.16
N GLY A 211 -29.50 18.35 2.85
CA GLY A 211 -28.44 18.94 2.04
C GLY A 211 -27.04 18.91 2.68
N PRO A 212 -25.97 19.30 1.98
CA PRO A 212 -24.63 19.37 2.56
C PRO A 212 -24.60 20.34 3.76
N PRO A 213 -23.91 20.02 4.87
CA PRO A 213 -23.86 20.91 6.03
C PRO A 213 -23.19 22.24 5.67
N ALA A 214 -23.65 23.32 6.30
CA ALA A 214 -23.01 24.63 6.16
C ALA A 214 -21.54 24.55 6.59
N PRO A 215 -20.60 25.26 5.93
CA PRO A 215 -19.15 25.11 6.15
C PRO A 215 -18.72 25.13 7.62
N VAL A 216 -19.37 25.94 8.45
CA VAL A 216 -19.11 26.09 9.89
C VAL A 216 -19.37 24.80 10.69
N PHE A 217 -20.29 23.96 10.21
CA PHE A 217 -20.66 22.68 10.83
C PHE A 217 -20.06 21.46 10.12
N VAL A 218 -19.20 21.67 9.11
CA VAL A 218 -18.56 20.57 8.39
C VAL A 218 -17.48 19.94 9.27
N THR A 219 -17.76 18.74 9.74
CA THR A 219 -16.76 17.87 10.37
C THR A 219 -15.88 17.19 9.32
N ALA A 220 -14.70 16.74 9.74
CA ALA A 220 -13.86 15.91 8.89
C ALA A 220 -14.55 14.55 8.67
N GLY A 221 -14.55 14.08 7.42
CA GLY A 221 -15.04 12.75 7.03
C GLY A 221 -13.93 11.93 6.37
N ARG A 222 -14.28 10.76 5.84
CA ARG A 222 -13.31 9.85 5.20
C ARG A 222 -12.60 10.49 3.99
N MET A 223 -13.29 11.39 3.28
CA MET A 223 -12.79 12.02 2.05
C MET A 223 -12.82 13.56 2.09
N ASN A 224 -13.09 14.18 3.24
CA ASN A 224 -13.08 15.63 3.36
C ASN A 224 -12.42 16.09 4.66
N ALA A 225 -11.67 17.19 4.56
CA ALA A 225 -11.18 17.90 5.73
C ALA A 225 -12.30 18.70 6.42
N LYS A 226 -12.12 18.99 7.71
CA LYS A 226 -12.98 19.91 8.46
C LYS A 226 -13.09 21.25 7.71
N GLY A 227 -14.30 21.78 7.57
CA GLY A 227 -14.57 23.02 6.85
C GLY A 227 -14.74 22.88 5.32
N VAL A 228 -14.44 21.73 4.71
CA VAL A 228 -14.66 21.48 3.27
C VAL A 228 -15.93 20.66 3.09
N SER A 229 -17.02 21.33 2.70
CA SER A 229 -18.32 20.67 2.52
C SER A 229 -18.30 19.77 1.28
N VAL A 230 -18.68 18.51 1.46
CA VAL A 230 -18.82 17.52 0.40
C VAL A 230 -20.16 16.82 0.49
N PHE A 231 -20.63 16.28 -0.64
CA PHE A 231 -21.83 15.46 -0.68
C PHE A 231 -21.46 13.98 -0.54
N TYR A 232 -21.88 13.35 0.56
CA TYR A 232 -21.83 11.90 0.72
C TYR A 232 -23.18 11.29 0.35
N GLY A 233 -23.16 10.36 -0.60
CA GLY A 233 -24.35 9.62 -1.01
C GLY A 233 -23.99 8.28 -1.65
N ALA A 234 -25.01 7.49 -1.96
CA ALA A 234 -24.90 6.16 -2.56
C ALA A 234 -25.75 6.04 -3.83
N ARG A 235 -25.52 4.99 -4.61
CA ARG A 235 -26.29 4.69 -5.84
C ARG A 235 -27.68 4.13 -5.54
N ASP A 236 -27.86 3.54 -4.36
CA ASP A 236 -29.13 3.00 -3.89
C ASP A 236 -29.39 3.35 -2.43
N GLU A 237 -30.67 3.40 -2.07
CA GLU A 237 -31.14 3.76 -0.74
C GLU A 237 -30.62 2.83 0.35
N ARG A 238 -30.59 1.52 0.07
CA ARG A 238 -30.18 0.51 1.05
C ARG A 238 -28.71 0.68 1.43
N THR A 239 -27.86 0.99 0.47
CA THR A 239 -26.44 1.32 0.72
C THR A 239 -26.31 2.59 1.55
N ALA A 240 -27.06 3.66 1.22
CA ALA A 240 -27.04 4.89 2.01
C ALA A 240 -27.44 4.66 3.48
N LEU A 241 -28.46 3.83 3.73
CA LEU A 241 -28.89 3.45 5.07
C LEU A 241 -27.83 2.65 5.84
N ARG A 242 -27.11 1.75 5.15
CA ARG A 242 -26.04 0.94 5.77
C ARG A 242 -24.82 1.76 6.15
N GLU A 243 -24.47 2.77 5.35
CA GLU A 243 -23.32 3.64 5.61
C GLU A 243 -23.47 4.46 6.90
N VAL A 244 -24.69 4.87 7.24
CA VAL A 244 -24.91 5.72 8.43
C VAL A 244 -24.93 4.98 9.77
N ARG A 245 -24.99 3.64 9.76
CA ARG A 245 -24.89 2.75 10.94
C ARG A 245 -25.68 3.29 12.15
N PRO A 246 -27.01 3.44 12.04
CA PRO A 246 -27.81 4.09 13.07
C PRO A 246 -27.82 3.26 14.37
N PRO A 247 -27.69 3.89 15.55
CA PRO A 247 -27.92 3.22 16.83
C PRO A 247 -29.35 2.68 16.93
N VAL A 248 -29.53 1.61 17.71
CA VAL A 248 -30.87 1.04 17.98
C VAL A 248 -31.78 2.13 18.57
N GLY A 249 -32.98 2.25 18.03
CA GLY A 249 -33.98 3.25 18.45
C GLY A 249 -33.89 4.61 17.74
N SER A 250 -32.83 4.86 16.95
CA SER A 250 -32.74 6.08 16.14
C SER A 250 -33.67 6.04 14.94
N LYS A 251 -34.04 7.22 14.43
CA LYS A 251 -34.78 7.37 13.17
C LYS A 251 -33.81 7.70 12.05
N VAL A 252 -34.10 7.25 10.83
CA VAL A 252 -33.29 7.57 9.66
C VAL A 252 -34.20 8.10 8.57
N VAL A 253 -33.79 9.21 7.95
CA VAL A 253 -34.44 9.74 6.76
C VAL A 253 -33.50 9.56 5.58
N THR A 254 -34.03 9.00 4.50
CA THR A 254 -33.36 8.85 3.20
C THR A 254 -33.93 9.90 2.24
N ALA A 255 -33.06 10.56 1.48
CA ALA A 255 -33.44 11.51 0.45
C ALA A 255 -32.81 11.13 -0.88
N ALA A 256 -33.60 11.28 -1.94
CA ALA A 256 -33.19 11.08 -3.32
C ALA A 256 -32.79 12.43 -3.96
N PHE A 257 -31.57 12.48 -4.48
CA PHE A 257 -30.97 13.65 -5.12
C PHE A 257 -30.86 13.36 -6.62
N ARG A 258 -31.72 13.99 -7.41
CA ARG A 258 -31.65 13.91 -8.87
C ARG A 258 -30.51 14.78 -9.39
N ILE A 259 -29.66 14.20 -10.21
CA ILE A 259 -28.54 14.89 -10.85
C ILE A 259 -29.10 15.75 -11.99
N ILE A 260 -28.83 17.05 -11.96
CA ILE A 260 -29.37 18.02 -12.95
C ILE A 260 -28.38 18.40 -14.06
N ARG A 261 -27.12 17.97 -13.94
CA ARG A 261 -26.06 18.22 -14.93
C ARG A 261 -25.13 17.02 -15.01
N PRO A 262 -24.52 16.70 -16.16
CA PRO A 262 -23.52 15.64 -16.24
C PRO A 262 -22.40 15.84 -15.22
N LEU A 263 -22.04 14.76 -14.53
CA LEU A 263 -20.93 14.70 -13.57
C LEU A 263 -19.99 13.56 -13.99
N ARG A 264 -18.72 13.72 -13.66
CA ARG A 264 -17.70 12.67 -13.79
C ARG A 264 -17.35 12.18 -12.40
N LEU A 265 -17.46 10.87 -12.19
CA LEU A 265 -17.09 10.20 -10.95
C LEU A 265 -15.89 9.31 -11.21
N LEU A 266 -14.97 9.26 -10.26
CA LEU A 266 -13.87 8.32 -10.26
C LEU A 266 -14.35 6.98 -9.69
N ASP A 267 -14.27 5.91 -10.47
CA ASP A 267 -14.56 4.54 -10.04
C ASP A 267 -13.29 3.88 -9.50
N LEU A 268 -13.14 3.90 -8.18
CA LEU A 268 -11.99 3.32 -7.47
C LEU A 268 -11.93 1.79 -7.61
N SER A 269 -13.06 1.11 -7.85
CA SER A 269 -13.08 -0.32 -8.08
C SER A 269 -12.52 -0.67 -9.46
N ALA A 270 -12.86 0.13 -10.48
CA ALA A 270 -12.25 0.01 -11.81
C ALA A 270 -10.76 0.38 -11.76
N LEU A 271 -10.39 1.45 -11.06
CA LEU A 271 -8.99 1.87 -10.91
C LEU A 271 -8.10 0.80 -10.25
N ARG A 272 -8.64 0.00 -9.34
CA ARG A 272 -7.91 -1.14 -8.76
C ARG A 272 -7.69 -2.27 -9.77
N ALA A 273 -8.59 -2.41 -10.74
CA ALA A 273 -8.58 -3.46 -11.75
C ALA A 273 -7.93 -3.03 -13.09
N THR A 274 -7.56 -1.75 -13.23
CA THR A 274 -6.81 -1.26 -14.39
C THR A 274 -5.37 -1.75 -14.31
N ARG A 275 -4.87 -2.31 -15.42
CA ARG A 275 -3.45 -2.63 -15.55
C ARG A 275 -2.69 -1.31 -15.65
N VAL A 276 -1.77 -1.05 -14.72
CA VAL A 276 -0.83 0.07 -14.84
C VAL A 276 0.04 -0.22 -16.06
N ASP A 277 0.07 0.70 -17.03
CA ASP A 277 0.99 0.62 -18.16
C ASP A 277 2.44 0.66 -17.62
N PRO A 278 3.23 -0.40 -17.81
CA PRO A 278 4.61 -0.46 -17.32
C PRO A 278 5.51 0.65 -17.90
N SER A 279 5.10 1.29 -19.01
CA SER A 279 5.82 2.43 -19.61
C SER A 279 5.51 3.78 -18.96
N ARG A 280 4.42 3.88 -18.19
CA ARG A 280 4.03 5.08 -17.41
C ARG A 280 4.58 5.04 -15.98
N SER A 281 5.01 3.87 -15.51
CA SER A 281 5.91 3.71 -14.37
C SER A 281 7.33 3.99 -14.87
N GLU A 282 7.94 5.12 -14.52
CA GLU A 282 9.36 5.32 -14.80
C GLU A 282 10.15 4.09 -14.32
N LYS A 283 10.76 3.40 -15.29
CA LYS A 283 11.67 2.25 -15.13
C LYS A 283 11.24 1.14 -14.15
N SER A 284 10.08 0.53 -14.36
CA SER A 284 9.83 -0.83 -13.87
C SER A 284 10.06 -1.87 -14.98
N SER A 285 11.29 -1.92 -15.50
CA SER A 285 11.71 -3.06 -16.31
C SER A 285 12.12 -4.19 -15.37
N ARG A 286 11.25 -5.22 -15.32
CA ARG A 286 11.29 -6.48 -14.52
C ARG A 286 10.44 -6.45 -13.24
N VAL A 287 9.13 -6.38 -13.40
CA VAL A 287 8.20 -6.93 -12.40
C VAL A 287 7.19 -7.83 -13.13
N VAL A 288 7.62 -9.06 -13.39
CA VAL A 288 6.72 -10.21 -13.50
C VAL A 288 7.03 -11.06 -12.27
N TYR A 289 5.99 -11.41 -11.52
CA TYR A 289 5.80 -12.49 -10.53
C TYR A 289 4.91 -11.95 -9.40
N ALA A 290 3.60 -12.19 -9.47
CA ALA A 290 2.91 -13.40 -8.99
C ALA A 290 2.90 -13.48 -7.45
N GLY A 291 2.10 -12.61 -6.82
CA GLY A 291 1.65 -12.79 -5.45
C GLY A 291 0.28 -13.46 -5.46
N ARG A 292 0.24 -14.74 -5.06
CA ARG A 292 -1.00 -15.41 -4.62
C ARG A 292 -1.65 -14.57 -3.54
N SER A 293 -2.93 -14.27 -3.71
CA SER A 293 -3.79 -13.81 -2.63
C SER A 293 -3.95 -14.94 -1.61
N ALA A 294 -3.67 -14.63 -0.34
CA ALA A 294 -4.35 -15.26 0.78
C ALA A 294 -5.66 -14.49 1.04
#